data_AF-A0A2A4HT40-F1
#
_entry.id   AF-A0A2A4HT40-F1
#
_cell.length_a   1.000
_cell.length_b   1.000
_cell.length_c   1.000
_cell.angle_alpha   90.00
_cell.angle_beta   90.00
_cell.angle_gamma   90.00
#
_symmetry.space_group_name_H-M   'P 1'
#
loop_
_entity.id
_entity.type
_entity.pdbx_description
1 polymer ?
#
loop_
_entity_poly.entity_id
_entity_poly.type
_entity_poly.pdbx_seq_one_letter_code
_entity_poly.pdbx_strand_id
1 'polypeptide(L)'
;MKSMPKVTLNQLRERAERVEQRRREYRERAVAGTLVRHETWRLDYLSRPYLLGAPDERVAERFRNVFVNAMELSPKGQLTPVPMTRTDEYMQVFTHLLEDYSDRAAGGPPNEVVAAARAPLFRYFENGESSGVKMFEGYVAPSTPIIVKYGKRQFLEPMLATGDLRLANAGLYNDVAHSDAVRDDETSRTFFIPTWRERLDGRTGMDFQGHRIEFENDDIVLPLVFQDYFLFSLCEHIHYRMPTDFDADAAIVIRDPTRFKQRLISTFLGRLPDWEPLEGPVIYYDPYRDYSKFTVPEMAKHFGYGYQREVRVAFRPSVRPRTPLEPLFLSIGPMTDYADLVTI
;
A
#
# COMPACT_ATOMS: atom_id res chain seq x y z
N MET A 1 1.89 7.35 -21.59
CA MET A 1 0.59 7.36 -20.88
C MET A 1 -0.50 7.72 -21.87
N LYS A 2 -1.54 6.88 -22.04
CA LYS A 2 -2.77 7.33 -22.72
C LYS A 2 -3.35 8.47 -21.87
N SER A 3 -3.79 9.55 -22.51
CA SER A 3 -4.50 10.64 -21.82
C SER A 3 -5.76 10.07 -21.17
N MET A 4 -5.83 10.07 -19.84
CA MET A 4 -7.00 9.58 -19.11
C MET A 4 -8.19 10.51 -19.39
N PRO A 5 -9.42 9.99 -19.52
CA PRO A 5 -10.60 10.82 -19.72
C PRO A 5 -10.80 11.77 -18.52
N LYS A 6 -10.70 13.09 -18.76
CA LYS A 6 -10.87 14.11 -17.71
C LYS A 6 -12.36 14.32 -17.39
N VAL A 7 -12.67 14.70 -16.15
CA VAL A 7 -14.05 14.99 -15.72
C VAL A 7 -14.48 16.36 -16.22
N THR A 8 -15.52 16.41 -17.06
CA THR A 8 -16.04 17.67 -17.61
C THR A 8 -16.68 18.55 -16.53
N LEU A 9 -16.78 19.86 -16.79
CA LEU A 9 -17.41 20.80 -15.86
C LEU A 9 -18.90 20.47 -15.60
N ASN A 10 -19.63 20.01 -16.62
CA ASN A 10 -21.03 19.61 -16.46
C ASN A 10 -21.17 18.39 -15.56
N GLN A 11 -20.36 17.33 -15.78
CA GLN A 11 -20.32 16.17 -14.90
C GLN A 11 -19.97 16.57 -13.46
N LEU A 12 -19.05 17.52 -13.29
CA LEU A 12 -18.65 18.00 -11.97
C LEU A 12 -19.79 18.72 -11.24
N ARG A 13 -20.54 19.59 -11.95
CA ARG A 13 -21.71 20.29 -11.41
C ARG A 13 -22.79 19.32 -10.97
N GLU A 14 -23.15 18.36 -11.82
CA GLU A 14 -24.16 17.34 -11.50
C GLU A 14 -23.75 16.51 -10.27
N ARG A 15 -22.48 16.12 -10.17
CA ARG A 15 -21.97 15.38 -9.00
C ARG A 15 -22.01 16.26 -7.74
N ALA A 16 -21.62 17.53 -7.84
CA ALA A 16 -21.61 18.46 -6.71
C ALA A 16 -23.02 18.73 -6.16
N GLU A 17 -24.01 18.87 -7.03
CA GLU A 17 -25.42 19.02 -6.63
C GLU A 17 -25.93 17.80 -5.87
N ARG A 18 -25.64 16.58 -6.36
CA ARG A 18 -25.99 15.33 -5.66
C ARG A 18 -25.32 15.20 -4.30
N VAL A 19 -24.02 15.51 -4.22
CA VAL A 19 -23.28 15.54 -2.94
C VAL A 19 -23.93 16.52 -1.96
N GLU A 20 -24.29 17.73 -2.41
CA GLU A 20 -24.89 18.73 -1.54
C GLU A 20 -26.24 18.27 -0.98
N GLN A 21 -27.07 17.68 -1.84
CA GLN A 21 -28.37 17.14 -1.43
C GLN A 21 -28.20 16.08 -0.33
N ARG A 22 -27.37 15.04 -0.59
CA ARG A 22 -27.13 13.97 0.38
C ARG A 22 -26.50 14.48 1.66
N ARG A 23 -25.59 15.46 1.57
CA ARG A 23 -24.97 16.08 2.75
C ARG A 23 -26.01 16.74 3.65
N ARG A 24 -27.03 17.39 3.09
CA ARG A 24 -28.13 17.99 3.88
C ARG A 24 -28.93 16.91 4.60
N GLU A 25 -29.31 15.86 3.89
CA GLU A 25 -30.05 14.72 4.46
C GLU A 25 -29.29 14.10 5.65
N TYR A 26 -27.99 13.81 5.50
CA TYR A 26 -27.19 13.28 6.61
C TYR A 26 -27.00 14.27 7.76
N ARG A 27 -26.88 15.58 7.50
CA ARG A 27 -26.76 16.60 8.55
C ARG A 27 -28.03 16.72 9.38
N GLU A 28 -29.20 16.68 8.76
CA GLU A 28 -30.49 16.70 9.48
C GLU A 28 -30.59 15.50 10.42
N ARG A 29 -30.22 14.32 9.92
CA ARG A 29 -30.18 13.08 10.72
C ARG A 29 -29.11 13.11 11.83
N ALA A 30 -27.98 13.76 11.58
CA ALA A 30 -26.93 13.98 12.59
C ALA A 30 -27.42 14.87 13.74
N VAL A 31 -28.12 15.97 13.43
CA VAL A 31 -28.73 16.84 14.43
C VAL A 31 -29.78 16.10 15.25
N ALA A 32 -30.52 15.18 14.63
CA ALA A 32 -31.47 14.30 15.32
C ALA A 32 -30.79 13.20 16.16
N GLY A 33 -29.47 13.05 16.11
CA GLY A 33 -28.71 12.03 16.87
C GLY A 33 -28.92 10.59 16.38
N THR A 34 -29.30 10.40 15.12
CA THR A 34 -29.74 9.09 14.58
C THR A 34 -28.73 8.41 13.67
N LEU A 35 -27.55 9.00 13.46
CA LEU A 35 -26.56 8.42 12.55
C LEU A 35 -25.89 7.19 13.17
N VAL A 36 -25.93 6.08 12.43
CA VAL A 36 -25.08 4.93 12.73
C VAL A 36 -23.68 5.11 12.14
N ARG A 37 -22.73 4.24 12.53
CA ARG A 37 -21.30 4.40 12.22
C ARG A 37 -21.00 4.62 10.73
N HIS A 38 -21.54 3.78 9.85
CA HIS A 38 -21.26 3.89 8.42
C HIS A 38 -21.84 5.18 7.81
N GLU A 39 -22.89 5.74 8.39
CA GLU A 39 -23.49 7.00 7.95
C GLU A 39 -22.67 8.20 8.42
N THR A 40 -22.02 8.08 9.58
CA THR A 40 -21.02 9.05 10.04
C THR A 40 -19.88 9.14 9.02
N TRP A 41 -19.38 7.99 8.55
CA TRP A 41 -18.33 7.97 7.50
C TRP A 41 -18.82 8.51 6.15
N ARG A 42 -20.07 8.25 5.74
CA ARG A 42 -20.65 8.88 4.54
C ARG A 42 -20.69 10.40 4.69
N LEU A 43 -21.13 10.90 5.85
CA LEU A 43 -21.14 12.33 6.14
C LEU A 43 -19.73 12.95 6.17
N ASP A 44 -18.73 12.22 6.66
CA ASP A 44 -17.33 12.65 6.62
C ASP A 44 -16.86 12.87 5.17
N TYR A 45 -17.14 11.92 4.27
CA TYR A 45 -16.87 12.07 2.84
C TYR A 45 -17.62 13.25 2.23
N LEU A 46 -18.94 13.33 2.41
CA LEU A 46 -19.76 14.39 1.84
C LEU A 46 -19.36 15.79 2.33
N SER A 47 -18.80 15.89 3.54
CA SER A 47 -18.27 17.14 4.08
C SER A 47 -16.98 17.57 3.40
N ARG A 48 -16.21 16.62 2.85
CA ARG A 48 -14.95 16.85 2.13
C ARG A 48 -14.84 15.86 0.95
N PRO A 49 -15.58 16.06 -0.16
CA PRO A 49 -15.69 15.07 -1.24
C PRO A 49 -14.42 15.08 -2.11
N TYR A 50 -13.33 14.57 -1.56
CA TYR A 50 -11.98 14.67 -2.13
C TYR A 50 -11.80 13.89 -3.44
N LEU A 51 -12.75 13.02 -3.81
CA LEU A 51 -12.74 12.30 -5.08
C LEU A 51 -13.62 12.96 -6.14
N LEU A 52 -14.46 13.95 -5.82
CA LEU A 52 -15.51 14.47 -6.70
C LEU A 52 -15.04 14.80 -8.13
N GLY A 53 -13.87 15.43 -8.22
CA GLY A 53 -13.21 15.84 -9.46
C GLY A 53 -12.31 14.80 -10.11
N ALA A 54 -12.04 13.68 -9.43
CA ALA A 54 -11.13 12.64 -9.88
C ALA A 54 -11.69 11.87 -11.09
N PRO A 55 -10.86 11.51 -12.09
CA PRO A 55 -11.22 10.62 -13.19
C PRO A 55 -11.70 9.24 -12.71
N ASP A 56 -12.61 8.62 -13.46
CA ASP A 56 -13.21 7.34 -13.07
C ASP A 56 -12.19 6.20 -13.00
N GLU A 57 -11.15 6.21 -13.84
CA GLU A 57 -10.05 5.24 -13.79
C GLU A 57 -9.28 5.31 -12.46
N ARG A 58 -9.04 6.53 -11.95
CA ARG A 58 -8.32 6.75 -10.68
C ARG A 58 -9.16 6.32 -9.48
N VAL A 59 -10.47 6.55 -9.55
CA VAL A 59 -11.42 6.05 -8.53
C VAL A 59 -11.51 4.52 -8.58
N ALA A 60 -11.53 3.91 -9.78
CA ALA A 60 -11.53 2.47 -9.95
C ALA A 60 -10.25 1.80 -9.41
N GLU A 61 -9.08 2.41 -9.66
CA GLU A 61 -7.82 1.94 -9.09
C GLU A 61 -7.83 2.02 -7.56
N ARG A 62 -8.27 3.15 -7.01
CA ARG A 62 -8.44 3.31 -5.57
C ARG A 62 -9.40 2.26 -5.00
N PHE A 63 -10.50 1.96 -5.68
CA PHE A 63 -11.44 0.93 -5.27
C PHE A 63 -10.77 -0.43 -5.17
N ARG A 64 -10.00 -0.84 -6.20
CA ARG A 64 -9.24 -2.11 -6.17
C ARG A 64 -8.27 -2.14 -4.99
N ASN A 65 -7.50 -1.07 -4.79
CA ASN A 65 -6.54 -0.97 -3.70
C ASN A 65 -7.22 -1.11 -2.32
N VAL A 66 -8.31 -0.37 -2.08
CA VAL A 66 -9.07 -0.49 -0.81
C VAL A 66 -9.66 -1.89 -0.65
N PHE A 67 -10.25 -2.46 -1.71
CA PHE A 67 -10.88 -3.77 -1.66
C PHE A 67 -9.88 -4.88 -1.28
N VAL A 68 -8.68 -4.86 -1.87
CA VAL A 68 -7.63 -5.84 -1.56
C VAL A 68 -7.09 -5.67 -0.15
N ASN A 69 -6.99 -4.44 0.35
CA ASN A 69 -6.53 -4.15 1.71
C ASN A 69 -7.58 -4.47 2.79
N ALA A 70 -8.86 -4.41 2.45
CA ALA A 70 -9.95 -4.77 3.35
C ALA A 70 -10.08 -6.28 3.57
N MET A 71 -9.39 -7.10 2.78
CA MET A 71 -9.51 -8.56 2.77
C MET A 71 -8.18 -9.24 3.14
N GLU A 72 -8.28 -10.33 3.90
CA GLU A 72 -7.17 -11.17 4.32
C GLU A 72 -7.53 -12.65 4.14
N LEU A 73 -6.52 -13.50 4.02
CA LEU A 73 -6.69 -14.95 4.02
C LEU A 73 -6.40 -15.50 5.42
N SER A 74 -7.39 -16.17 6.00
CA SER A 74 -7.29 -16.76 7.33
C SER A 74 -6.38 -18.00 7.34
N PRO A 75 -5.93 -18.47 8.52
CA PRO A 75 -5.21 -19.74 8.64
C PRO A 75 -5.97 -20.96 8.10
N LYS A 76 -7.29 -20.86 7.95
CA LYS A 76 -8.15 -21.90 7.37
C LYS A 76 -8.33 -21.75 5.86
N GLY A 77 -7.58 -20.86 5.21
CA GLY A 77 -7.73 -20.57 3.78
C GLY A 77 -9.02 -19.85 3.43
N GLN A 78 -9.65 -19.12 4.37
CA GLN A 78 -10.91 -18.41 4.09
C GLN A 78 -10.64 -16.93 3.84
N LEU A 79 -11.30 -16.34 2.85
CA LEU A 79 -11.30 -14.89 2.70
C LEU A 79 -12.12 -14.26 3.82
N THR A 80 -11.49 -13.38 4.58
CA THR A 80 -12.11 -12.69 5.71
C THR A 80 -11.79 -11.19 5.66
N PRO A 81 -12.71 -10.31 6.08
CA PRO A 81 -12.38 -8.91 6.26
C PRO A 81 -11.27 -8.73 7.30
N VAL A 82 -10.42 -7.73 7.11
CA VAL A 82 -9.45 -7.33 8.14
C VAL A 82 -10.21 -6.89 9.41
N PRO A 83 -9.84 -7.39 10.60
CA PRO A 83 -10.54 -7.05 11.83
C PRO A 83 -10.53 -5.54 12.12
N MET A 84 -11.70 -4.98 12.44
CA MET A 84 -11.84 -3.56 12.81
C MET A 84 -11.08 -3.17 14.09
N THR A 85 -10.75 -4.14 14.95
CA THR A 85 -9.89 -3.93 16.13
C THR A 85 -8.46 -3.59 15.74
N ARG A 86 -8.03 -3.95 14.53
CA ARG A 86 -6.71 -3.61 13.99
C ARG A 86 -6.74 -2.24 13.32
N THR A 87 -7.72 -2.03 12.44
CA THR A 87 -7.96 -0.75 11.76
C THR A 87 -9.38 -0.72 11.21
N ASP A 88 -10.07 0.41 11.34
CA ASP A 88 -11.33 0.68 10.65
C ASP A 88 -11.15 1.58 9.41
N GLU A 89 -9.92 2.03 9.13
CA GLU A 89 -9.62 2.97 8.05
C GLU A 89 -10.06 2.43 6.69
N TYR A 90 -9.76 1.16 6.37
CA TYR A 90 -10.16 0.55 5.10
C TYR A 90 -11.68 0.47 4.94
N MET A 91 -12.42 0.21 6.01
CA MET A 91 -13.88 0.19 5.98
C MET A 91 -14.46 1.60 5.83
N GLN A 92 -13.84 2.60 6.46
CA GLN A 92 -14.18 4.01 6.28
C GLN A 92 -13.97 4.43 4.82
N VAL A 93 -12.79 4.21 4.24
CA VAL A 93 -12.53 4.61 2.84
C VAL A 93 -13.31 3.78 1.83
N PHE A 94 -13.61 2.52 2.13
CA PHE A 94 -14.52 1.72 1.31
C PHE A 94 -15.92 2.34 1.32
N THR A 95 -16.40 2.79 2.48
CA THR A 95 -17.68 3.50 2.59
C THR A 95 -17.67 4.82 1.82
N HIS A 96 -16.57 5.58 1.86
CA HIS A 96 -16.41 6.80 1.05
C HIS A 96 -16.49 6.50 -0.45
N LEU A 97 -15.87 5.39 -0.91
CA LEU A 97 -15.95 4.96 -2.31
C LEU A 97 -17.36 4.56 -2.71
N LEU A 98 -18.09 3.84 -1.86
CA LEU A 98 -19.50 3.53 -2.11
C LEU A 98 -20.34 4.81 -2.20
N GLU A 99 -20.07 5.80 -1.34
CA GLU A 99 -20.71 7.10 -1.38
C GLU A 99 -20.39 7.81 -2.71
N ASP A 100 -19.13 7.93 -3.09
CA ASP A 100 -18.70 8.55 -4.35
C ASP A 100 -19.29 7.86 -5.58
N TYR A 101 -19.28 6.53 -5.63
CA TYR A 101 -19.88 5.77 -6.74
C TYR A 101 -21.39 5.92 -6.85
N SER A 102 -22.09 6.16 -5.72
CA SER A 102 -23.52 6.44 -5.75
C SER A 102 -23.81 7.72 -6.55
N ASP A 103 -22.91 8.71 -6.53
CA ASP A 103 -23.04 9.94 -7.34
C ASP A 103 -22.62 9.77 -8.79
N ARG A 104 -21.74 8.79 -9.09
CA ARG A 104 -21.17 8.57 -10.42
C ARG A 104 -21.97 7.62 -11.29
N ALA A 105 -22.43 6.51 -10.71
CA ALA A 105 -22.83 5.32 -11.47
C ALA A 105 -24.15 4.72 -10.93
N ALA A 106 -25.17 5.58 -10.76
CA ALA A 106 -26.56 5.18 -10.53
C ALA A 106 -26.76 4.10 -9.44
N GLY A 107 -26.00 4.18 -8.33
CA GLY A 107 -26.21 3.34 -7.15
C GLY A 107 -25.07 2.39 -6.74
N GLY A 108 -23.91 2.42 -7.41
CA GLY A 108 -22.75 1.65 -6.93
C GLY A 108 -21.57 1.58 -7.91
N PRO A 109 -20.46 0.93 -7.51
CA PRO A 109 -19.33 0.70 -8.40
C PRO A 109 -19.74 -0.17 -9.61
N PRO A 110 -19.28 0.15 -10.84
CA PRO A 110 -19.57 -0.67 -12.02
C PRO A 110 -19.12 -2.12 -11.86
N ASN A 111 -19.82 -3.05 -12.52
CA ASN A 111 -19.53 -4.48 -12.45
C ASN A 111 -18.09 -4.81 -12.89
N GLU A 112 -17.56 -4.13 -13.91
CA GLU A 112 -16.18 -4.32 -14.35
C GLU A 112 -15.15 -3.91 -13.28
N VAL A 113 -15.45 -2.85 -12.50
CA VAL A 113 -14.57 -2.40 -11.41
C VAL A 113 -14.57 -3.43 -10.28
N VAL A 114 -15.75 -3.94 -9.91
CA VAL A 114 -15.89 -4.99 -8.89
C VAL A 114 -15.23 -6.30 -9.34
N ALA A 115 -15.41 -6.70 -10.59
CA ALA A 115 -14.77 -7.89 -11.15
C ALA A 115 -13.25 -7.77 -11.13
N ALA A 116 -12.71 -6.63 -11.56
CA ALA A 116 -11.28 -6.36 -11.53
C ALA A 116 -10.70 -6.34 -10.10
N ALA A 117 -11.45 -5.85 -9.11
CA ALA A 117 -11.04 -5.88 -7.70
C ALA A 117 -11.01 -7.30 -7.12
N ARG A 118 -11.93 -8.18 -7.58
CA ARG A 118 -12.01 -9.57 -7.13
C ARG A 118 -10.99 -10.49 -7.81
N ALA A 119 -10.56 -10.16 -9.03
CA ALA A 119 -9.71 -11.02 -9.85
C ALA A 119 -8.45 -11.52 -9.10
N PRO A 120 -7.67 -10.70 -8.37
CA PRO A 120 -6.50 -11.17 -7.64
C PRO A 120 -6.83 -12.21 -6.57
N LEU A 121 -8.00 -12.14 -5.95
CA LEU A 121 -8.39 -13.04 -4.86
C LEU A 121 -8.67 -14.47 -5.34
N PHE A 122 -9.02 -14.65 -6.62
CA PHE A 122 -9.23 -15.99 -7.19
C PHE A 122 -7.93 -16.79 -7.29
N ARG A 123 -6.79 -16.12 -7.43
CA ARG A 123 -5.46 -16.77 -7.50
C ARG A 123 -5.15 -17.62 -6.27
N TYR A 124 -5.72 -17.28 -5.11
CA TYR A 124 -5.54 -18.04 -3.88
C TYR A 124 -6.17 -19.44 -3.92
N PHE A 125 -7.09 -19.67 -4.86
CA PHE A 125 -7.91 -20.88 -4.92
C PHE A 125 -7.80 -21.64 -6.25
N GLU A 126 -7.00 -21.14 -7.21
CA GLU A 126 -6.83 -21.76 -8.54
C GLU A 126 -6.42 -23.24 -8.46
N ASN A 127 -5.62 -23.59 -7.45
CA ASN A 127 -5.12 -24.95 -7.23
C ASN A 127 -5.76 -25.65 -6.00
N GLY A 128 -7.00 -25.25 -5.66
CA GLY A 128 -7.71 -25.75 -4.49
C GLY A 128 -7.31 -25.01 -3.21
N GLU A 129 -6.62 -25.69 -2.31
CA GLU A 129 -6.14 -25.08 -1.07
C GLU A 129 -5.00 -24.08 -1.33
N SER A 130 -5.05 -22.94 -0.65
CA SER A 130 -4.08 -21.85 -0.80
C SER A 130 -2.66 -22.29 -0.47
N SER A 131 -1.70 -21.82 -1.28
CA SER A 131 -0.28 -22.09 -1.08
C SER A 131 0.22 -21.68 0.31
N GLY A 132 -0.31 -20.62 0.91
CA GLY A 132 0.10 -20.25 2.26
C GLY A 132 -0.45 -21.15 3.35
N VAL A 133 -1.63 -21.75 3.18
CA VAL A 133 -2.11 -22.76 4.14
C VAL A 133 -1.23 -23.99 4.10
N LYS A 134 -0.92 -24.49 2.90
CA LYS A 134 0.01 -25.61 2.70
C LYS A 134 1.39 -25.33 3.27
N MET A 135 1.93 -24.15 2.99
CA MET A 135 3.27 -23.76 3.46
C MET A 135 3.38 -23.87 4.98
N PHE A 136 2.39 -23.37 5.73
CA PHE A 136 2.44 -23.36 7.19
C PHE A 136 1.68 -24.53 7.84
N GLU A 137 1.39 -25.60 7.09
CA GLU A 137 0.71 -26.77 7.64
C GLU A 137 1.56 -27.42 8.74
N GLY A 138 0.98 -27.58 9.93
CA GLY A 138 1.68 -28.13 11.10
C GLY A 138 2.74 -27.20 11.71
N TYR A 139 3.02 -26.04 11.12
CA TYR A 139 3.97 -25.08 11.70
C TYR A 139 3.33 -24.35 12.89
N VAL A 140 3.97 -24.46 14.05
CA VAL A 140 3.55 -23.75 15.27
C VAL A 140 4.35 -22.46 15.39
N ALA A 141 3.70 -21.34 15.05
CA ALA A 141 4.33 -20.04 15.16
C ALA A 141 4.65 -19.69 16.63
N PRO A 142 5.81 -19.05 16.91
CA PRO A 142 6.11 -18.53 18.24
C PRO A 142 5.03 -17.55 18.73
N SER A 143 4.83 -17.49 20.06
CA SER A 143 4.00 -16.47 20.69
C SER A 143 4.70 -15.11 20.84
N THR A 144 6.00 -15.06 20.58
CA THR A 144 6.81 -13.84 20.57
C THR A 144 6.68 -13.12 19.22
N PRO A 145 7.02 -11.82 19.15
CA PRO A 145 7.10 -11.11 17.88
C PRO A 145 8.03 -11.84 16.89
N ILE A 146 7.55 -11.99 15.66
CA ILE A 146 8.30 -12.59 14.55
C ILE A 146 8.32 -11.62 13.38
N ILE A 147 9.21 -11.86 12.43
CA ILE A 147 9.15 -11.26 11.09
C ILE A 147 9.36 -12.39 10.07
N VAL A 148 8.74 -12.27 8.89
CA VAL A 148 8.73 -13.36 7.91
C VAL A 148 9.26 -12.87 6.57
N LYS A 149 10.19 -13.61 5.97
CA LYS A 149 10.65 -13.38 4.59
C LYS A 149 10.04 -14.44 3.68
N TYR A 150 9.27 -14.02 2.68
CA TYR A 150 8.76 -14.89 1.62
C TYR A 150 9.68 -14.82 0.39
N GLY A 151 9.84 -15.95 -0.31
CA GLY A 151 10.65 -15.99 -1.53
C GLY A 151 10.82 -17.40 -2.10
N LYS A 152 11.71 -17.52 -3.08
CA LYS A 152 12.08 -18.83 -3.63
C LYS A 152 13.07 -19.55 -2.71
N ARG A 153 12.87 -20.85 -2.50
CA ARG A 153 13.68 -21.74 -1.67
C ARG A 153 15.16 -21.66 -2.02
N GLN A 154 15.50 -21.64 -3.32
CA GLN A 154 16.87 -21.51 -3.81
C GLN A 154 17.62 -20.27 -3.29
N PHE A 155 16.90 -19.20 -2.91
CA PHE A 155 17.47 -17.99 -2.34
C PHE A 155 17.38 -17.98 -0.81
N LEU A 156 16.34 -18.59 -0.23
CA LEU A 156 16.13 -18.61 1.22
C LEU A 156 16.98 -19.66 1.94
N GLU A 157 17.31 -20.78 1.30
CA GLU A 157 18.20 -21.78 1.89
C GLU A 157 19.62 -21.23 2.18
N PRO A 158 20.31 -20.56 1.23
CA PRO A 158 21.58 -19.89 1.53
C PRO A 158 21.42 -18.79 2.59
N MET A 159 20.35 -17.99 2.52
CA MET A 159 20.07 -16.97 3.53
C MET A 159 20.01 -17.57 4.94
N LEU A 160 19.32 -18.71 5.13
CA LEU A 160 19.26 -19.37 6.43
C LEU A 160 20.61 -19.98 6.83
N ALA A 161 21.26 -20.70 5.92
CA ALA A 161 22.42 -21.53 6.22
C ALA A 161 23.70 -20.72 6.46
N THR A 162 23.98 -19.74 5.61
CA THR A 162 25.22 -18.95 5.63
C THR A 162 24.98 -17.49 5.98
N GLY A 163 23.72 -17.02 5.97
CA GLY A 163 23.39 -15.61 6.18
C GLY A 163 23.54 -14.76 4.93
N ASP A 164 23.55 -15.38 3.74
CA ASP A 164 23.76 -14.67 2.48
C ASP A 164 22.50 -13.90 2.06
N LEU A 165 22.65 -12.59 1.92
CA LEU A 165 21.56 -11.65 1.65
C LEU A 165 21.88 -10.79 0.44
N ARG A 166 20.86 -10.53 -0.37
CA ARG A 166 20.87 -9.48 -1.39
C ARG A 166 20.00 -8.32 -0.92
N LEU A 167 20.61 -7.16 -0.74
CA LEU A 167 19.92 -5.88 -0.58
C LEU A 167 19.75 -5.27 -1.96
N ALA A 168 18.50 -5.07 -2.37
CA ALA A 168 18.18 -4.33 -3.58
C ALA A 168 18.13 -2.83 -3.27
N ASN A 169 18.41 -2.02 -4.29
CA ASN A 169 18.12 -0.59 -4.25
C ASN A 169 16.66 -0.32 -4.65
N ALA A 170 16.07 0.72 -4.08
CA ALA A 170 14.69 1.13 -4.29
C ALA A 170 14.33 1.23 -5.79
N GLY A 171 15.23 1.78 -6.60
CA GLY A 171 15.03 1.92 -8.05
C GLY A 171 14.79 0.62 -8.81
N LEU A 172 15.31 -0.53 -8.34
CA LEU A 172 15.12 -1.82 -9.02
C LEU A 172 13.72 -2.41 -8.86
N TYR A 173 12.97 -1.99 -7.85
CA TYR A 173 11.61 -2.52 -7.63
C TYR A 173 10.61 -2.03 -8.69
N ASN A 174 10.96 -1.05 -9.52
CA ASN A 174 10.09 -0.56 -10.60
C ASN A 174 10.23 -1.37 -11.92
N ASP A 175 10.92 -2.52 -11.92
CA ASP A 175 11.07 -3.36 -13.10
C ASP A 175 9.74 -4.05 -13.49
N VAL A 176 9.43 -4.05 -14.79
CA VAL A 176 8.25 -4.70 -15.39
C VAL A 176 8.32 -6.22 -15.27
N ALA A 177 9.51 -6.80 -15.07
CA ALA A 177 9.69 -8.23 -14.85
C ALA A 177 9.24 -8.71 -13.45
N HIS A 178 8.95 -7.79 -12.52
CA HIS A 178 8.45 -8.12 -11.19
C HIS A 178 6.93 -8.34 -11.19
N SER A 179 6.44 -9.26 -10.35
CA SER A 179 5.00 -9.44 -10.11
C SER A 179 4.39 -8.15 -9.54
N ASP A 180 3.10 -7.91 -9.73
CA ASP A 180 2.40 -6.70 -9.22
C ASP A 180 2.63 -6.44 -7.71
N ALA A 181 2.82 -7.48 -6.89
CA ALA A 181 3.11 -7.33 -5.46
C ALA A 181 4.55 -6.86 -5.15
N VAL A 182 5.49 -7.08 -6.09
CA VAL A 182 6.91 -6.69 -5.97
C VAL A 182 7.19 -5.41 -6.73
N ARG A 183 6.46 -5.17 -7.83
CA ARG A 183 6.62 -3.97 -8.63
C ARG A 183 6.12 -2.76 -7.86
N ASP A 184 7.03 -1.92 -7.40
CA ASP A 184 6.73 -0.67 -6.71
C ASP A 184 7.72 0.42 -7.11
N ASP A 185 7.21 1.63 -7.32
CA ASP A 185 8.04 2.80 -7.54
C ASP A 185 8.49 3.36 -6.19
N GLU A 186 9.47 2.69 -5.58
CA GLU A 186 9.97 3.01 -4.24
C GLU A 186 10.67 4.38 -4.15
N THR A 187 10.94 5.03 -5.29
CA THR A 187 11.62 6.34 -5.37
C THR A 187 10.71 7.49 -5.73
N SER A 188 9.44 7.23 -6.07
CA SER A 188 8.46 8.28 -6.32
C SER A 188 7.19 8.09 -5.51
N ARG A 189 6.59 9.20 -5.07
CA ARG A 189 5.34 9.19 -4.31
C ARG A 189 4.42 10.19 -4.96
N THR A 190 3.23 9.76 -5.36
CA THR A 190 2.28 10.62 -6.04
C THR A 190 1.16 10.99 -5.10
N PHE A 191 0.92 12.29 -4.95
CA PHE A 191 -0.25 12.83 -4.25
C PHE A 191 -1.17 13.53 -5.24
N PHE A 192 -2.46 13.55 -4.93
CA PHE A 192 -3.48 14.24 -5.71
C PHE A 192 -4.08 15.34 -4.86
N ILE A 193 -4.02 16.60 -5.29
CA ILE A 193 -4.69 17.70 -4.60
C ILE A 193 -6.01 17.96 -5.34
N PRO A 194 -7.16 17.75 -4.69
CA PRO A 194 -8.45 17.93 -5.35
C PRO A 194 -8.68 19.38 -5.78
N THR A 195 -9.06 19.59 -7.03
CA THR A 195 -9.26 20.94 -7.63
C THR A 195 -10.73 21.24 -7.96
N TRP A 196 -11.65 20.40 -7.47
CA TRP A 196 -13.05 20.45 -7.89
C TRP A 196 -13.72 21.79 -7.54
N ARG A 197 -13.32 22.46 -6.45
CA ARG A 197 -13.89 23.77 -6.09
C ARG A 197 -13.46 24.84 -7.08
N GLU A 198 -12.17 24.90 -7.33
CA GLU A 198 -11.56 25.85 -8.25
C GLU A 198 -12.13 25.65 -9.67
N ARG A 199 -12.30 24.40 -10.09
CA ARG A 199 -12.94 24.05 -11.38
C ARG A 199 -14.40 24.46 -11.46
N LEU A 200 -15.18 24.28 -10.39
CA LEU A 200 -16.58 24.77 -10.35
C LEU A 200 -16.66 26.30 -10.49
N ASP A 201 -15.66 27.02 -9.97
CA ASP A 201 -15.51 28.47 -10.15
C ASP A 201 -14.97 28.87 -11.55
N GLY A 202 -14.74 27.90 -12.45
CA GLY A 202 -14.23 28.13 -13.79
C GLY A 202 -12.73 28.38 -13.86
N ARG A 203 -11.97 28.08 -12.79
CA ARG A 203 -10.51 28.20 -12.77
C ARG A 203 -9.86 26.95 -13.37
N THR A 204 -8.79 27.15 -14.14
CA THR A 204 -7.96 26.07 -14.72
C THR A 204 -6.58 25.96 -14.08
N GLY A 205 -6.28 26.85 -13.13
CA GLY A 205 -5.02 26.90 -12.42
C GLY A 205 -5.13 27.74 -11.16
N MET A 206 -4.10 27.67 -10.32
CA MET A 206 -3.98 28.45 -9.08
C MET A 206 -2.56 28.93 -8.87
N ASP A 207 -2.40 30.04 -8.16
CA ASP A 207 -1.09 30.56 -7.78
C ASP A 207 -0.67 29.98 -6.43
N PHE A 208 0.50 29.35 -6.40
CA PHE A 208 1.09 28.77 -5.20
C PHE A 208 2.54 29.20 -5.08
N GLN A 209 2.88 29.88 -3.98
CA GLN A 209 4.24 30.40 -3.71
C GLN A 209 4.83 31.22 -4.88
N GLY A 210 4.00 32.00 -5.58
CA GLY A 210 4.44 32.84 -6.71
C GLY A 210 4.54 32.09 -8.05
N HIS A 211 4.18 30.80 -8.10
CA HIS A 211 4.14 30.01 -9.32
C HIS A 211 2.71 29.65 -9.70
N ARG A 212 2.39 29.79 -10.99
CA ARG A 212 1.11 29.34 -11.54
C ARG A 212 1.15 27.83 -11.76
N ILE A 213 0.24 27.11 -11.10
CA ILE A 213 0.03 25.68 -11.30
C ILE A 213 -1.23 25.50 -12.14
N GLU A 214 -1.08 25.04 -13.38
CA GLU A 214 -2.19 24.67 -14.25
C GLU A 214 -2.63 23.22 -13.97
N PHE A 215 -3.94 23.03 -13.81
CA PHE A 215 -4.57 21.72 -13.59
C PHE A 215 -5.71 21.42 -14.58
N GLU A 216 -6.09 22.41 -15.40
CA GLU A 216 -7.14 22.29 -16.42
C GLU A 216 -8.43 21.67 -15.86
N ASN A 217 -8.73 20.41 -16.23
CA ASN A 217 -9.93 19.65 -15.85
C ASN A 217 -9.62 18.43 -14.96
N ASP A 218 -8.47 18.40 -14.28
CA ASP A 218 -8.07 17.31 -13.36
C ASP A 218 -7.57 17.87 -12.01
N ASP A 219 -7.34 16.98 -11.05
CA ASP A 219 -6.65 17.27 -9.81
C ASP A 219 -5.17 17.60 -10.08
N ILE A 220 -4.53 18.35 -9.19
CA ILE A 220 -3.07 18.56 -9.28
C ILE A 220 -2.39 17.26 -8.90
N VAL A 221 -1.56 16.74 -9.80
CA VAL A 221 -0.70 15.58 -9.56
C VAL A 221 0.63 16.09 -9.03
N LEU A 222 0.95 15.75 -7.78
CA LEU A 222 2.19 16.14 -7.11
C LEU A 222 3.11 14.91 -6.98
N PRO A 223 4.06 14.71 -7.93
CA PRO A 223 5.09 13.71 -7.77
C PRO A 223 6.18 14.23 -6.82
N LEU A 224 6.51 13.43 -5.81
CA LEU A 224 7.68 13.62 -4.98
C LEU A 224 8.71 12.56 -5.37
N VAL A 225 9.93 12.96 -5.70
CA VAL A 225 11.00 12.06 -6.11
C VAL A 225 12.10 12.07 -5.04
N PHE A 226 12.54 10.89 -4.65
CA PHE A 226 13.51 10.68 -3.59
C PHE A 226 14.81 10.11 -4.14
N GLN A 227 15.86 10.19 -3.32
CA GLN A 227 17.12 9.55 -3.65
C GLN A 227 16.98 8.04 -3.51
N ASP A 228 17.80 7.31 -4.26
CA ASP A 228 17.85 5.86 -4.15
C ASP A 228 18.47 5.45 -2.80
N TYR A 229 18.02 4.32 -2.28
CA TYR A 229 18.39 3.79 -0.97
C TYR A 229 18.35 2.26 -0.99
N PHE A 230 19.04 1.60 -0.07
CA PHE A 230 18.94 0.15 0.08
C PHE A 230 17.79 -0.21 1.01
N LEU A 231 17.10 -1.31 0.71
CA LEU A 231 16.06 -1.82 1.60
C LEU A 231 16.00 -3.34 1.65
N PHE A 232 15.53 -3.83 2.80
CA PHE A 232 15.20 -5.22 3.04
C PHE A 232 13.78 -5.34 3.59
N SER A 233 12.88 -5.84 2.77
CA SER A 233 11.46 -6.00 3.11
C SER A 233 11.13 -7.37 3.69
N LEU A 234 10.36 -7.36 4.77
CA LEU A 234 9.81 -8.51 5.49
C LEU A 234 8.33 -8.25 5.79
N CYS A 235 7.60 -9.28 6.22
CA CYS A 235 6.27 -9.12 6.80
C CYS A 235 6.33 -9.16 8.33
N GLU A 236 5.41 -8.44 9.00
CA GLU A 236 5.36 -8.37 10.47
C GLU A 236 4.84 -9.66 11.16
N HIS A 237 4.25 -10.59 10.40
CA HIS A 237 3.83 -11.92 10.85
C HIS A 237 3.59 -12.84 9.66
N ILE A 238 3.12 -14.06 9.95
CA ILE A 238 2.66 -15.00 8.93
C ILE A 238 1.38 -14.50 8.29
N HIS A 239 1.42 -14.34 6.97
CA HIS A 239 0.28 -14.03 6.13
C HIS A 239 0.08 -15.11 5.09
N TYR A 240 -1.08 -15.75 5.13
CA TYR A 240 -1.40 -16.90 4.27
C TYR A 240 -1.59 -16.53 2.79
N ARG A 241 -1.74 -15.25 2.46
CA ARG A 241 -1.80 -14.77 1.07
C ARG A 241 -0.42 -14.52 0.45
N MET A 242 0.61 -14.23 1.25
CA MET A 242 1.93 -13.83 0.74
C MET A 242 2.58 -14.89 -0.15
N PRO A 243 2.46 -16.21 0.12
CA PRO A 243 3.01 -17.21 -0.78
C PRO A 243 2.46 -17.14 -2.20
N THR A 244 1.16 -16.86 -2.37
CA THR A 244 0.58 -16.67 -3.71
C THR A 244 0.97 -15.29 -4.29
N ASP A 245 0.88 -14.22 -3.48
CA ASP A 245 1.13 -12.85 -3.95
C ASP A 245 2.59 -12.64 -4.42
N PHE A 246 3.56 -13.28 -3.75
CA PHE A 246 4.99 -13.22 -4.10
C PHE A 246 5.49 -14.40 -4.95
N ASP A 247 4.60 -15.30 -5.36
CA ASP A 247 4.98 -16.56 -6.01
C ASP A 247 6.09 -17.30 -5.22
N ALA A 248 5.95 -17.37 -3.90
CA ALA A 248 6.95 -17.96 -3.01
C ALA A 248 6.64 -19.44 -2.75
N ASP A 249 7.67 -20.28 -2.84
CA ASP A 249 7.65 -21.69 -2.46
C ASP A 249 8.29 -21.95 -1.09
N ALA A 250 8.85 -20.90 -0.47
CA ALA A 250 9.44 -20.94 0.86
C ALA A 250 9.24 -19.65 1.66
N ALA A 251 9.36 -19.77 2.98
CA ALA A 251 9.40 -18.65 3.91
C ALA A 251 10.46 -18.89 5.00
N ILE A 252 11.16 -17.83 5.40
CA ILE A 252 11.96 -17.83 6.63
C ILE A 252 11.17 -17.12 7.72
N VAL A 253 10.87 -17.83 8.81
CA VAL A 253 10.27 -17.27 10.02
C VAL A 253 11.38 -16.91 10.99
N ILE A 254 11.60 -15.61 11.22
CA ILE A 254 12.65 -15.10 12.09
C ILE A 254 12.04 -14.89 13.48
N ARG A 255 12.44 -15.73 14.44
CA ARG A 255 11.92 -15.77 15.81
C ARG A 255 12.52 -14.70 16.73
N ASP A 256 13.69 -14.18 16.36
CA ASP A 256 14.35 -13.05 17.04
C ASP A 256 14.58 -11.89 16.05
N PRO A 257 13.55 -11.05 15.82
CA PRO A 257 13.66 -9.90 14.93
C PRO A 257 14.76 -8.93 15.34
N THR A 258 14.98 -8.72 16.64
CA THR A 258 16.00 -7.80 17.16
C THR A 258 17.39 -8.26 16.75
N ARG A 259 17.71 -9.53 16.97
CA ARG A 259 19.00 -10.10 16.60
C ARG A 259 19.24 -10.07 15.09
N PHE A 260 18.22 -10.39 14.29
CA PHE A 260 18.32 -10.31 12.84
C PHE A 260 18.66 -8.89 12.37
N LYS A 261 17.88 -7.90 12.82
CA LYS A 261 18.06 -6.50 12.42
C LYS A 261 19.41 -5.97 12.87
N GLN A 262 19.84 -6.27 14.10
CA GLN A 262 21.17 -5.91 14.60
C GLN A 262 22.28 -6.46 13.70
N ARG A 263 22.25 -7.76 13.36
CA ARG A 263 23.26 -8.36 12.48
C ARG A 263 23.27 -7.75 11.09
N LEU A 264 22.08 -7.56 10.49
CA LEU A 264 21.95 -6.93 9.18
C LEU A 264 22.52 -5.51 9.18
N ILE A 265 22.10 -4.68 10.14
CA ILE A 265 22.54 -3.29 10.26
C ILE A 265 24.05 -3.23 10.53
N SER A 266 24.58 -4.02 11.47
CA SER A 266 26.01 -4.00 11.79
C SER A 266 26.89 -4.44 10.62
N THR A 267 26.45 -5.47 9.87
CA THR A 267 27.18 -5.95 8.69
C THR A 267 27.14 -4.93 7.56
N PHE A 268 26.00 -4.25 7.36
CA PHE A 268 25.87 -3.20 6.38
C PHE A 268 26.79 -2.01 6.71
N LEU A 269 26.69 -1.48 7.94
CA LEU A 269 27.48 -0.32 8.38
C LEU A 269 28.97 -0.62 8.47
N GLY A 270 29.36 -1.87 8.72
CA GLY A 270 30.75 -2.30 8.62
C GLY A 270 31.35 -2.18 7.22
N ARG A 271 30.52 -2.18 6.16
CA ARG A 271 30.94 -1.93 4.78
C ARG A 271 30.70 -0.49 4.32
N LEU A 272 29.60 0.11 4.78
CA LEU A 272 29.14 1.44 4.37
C LEU A 272 28.81 2.26 5.63
N PRO A 273 29.82 2.82 6.32
CA PRO A 273 29.64 3.47 7.63
C PRO A 273 28.91 4.82 7.56
N ASP A 274 28.93 5.50 6.42
CA ASP A 274 28.30 6.82 6.22
C ASP A 274 26.81 6.75 5.89
N TRP A 275 26.17 5.61 6.13
CA TRP A 275 24.75 5.39 5.87
C TRP A 275 23.96 5.35 7.16
N GLU A 276 22.71 5.78 7.10
CA GLU A 276 21.82 5.81 8.24
C GLU A 276 20.82 4.65 8.14
N PRO A 277 20.80 3.74 9.12
CA PRO A 277 19.81 2.67 9.16
C PRO A 277 18.47 3.21 9.67
N LEU A 278 17.40 2.77 9.02
CA LEU A 278 16.02 2.99 9.40
C LEU A 278 15.37 1.60 9.53
N GLU A 279 14.63 1.36 10.60
CA GLU A 279 13.93 0.08 10.77
C GLU A 279 12.54 0.28 11.36
N GLY A 280 11.59 -0.55 10.94
CA GLY A 280 10.25 -0.55 11.51
C GLY A 280 9.14 -0.93 10.52
N PRO A 281 7.89 -0.86 10.96
CA PRO A 281 6.74 -1.04 10.08
C PRO A 281 6.69 0.09 9.04
N VAL A 282 6.29 -0.27 7.83
CA VAL A 282 6.07 0.68 6.74
C VAL A 282 4.81 1.51 6.98
N ILE A 283 4.92 2.80 6.72
CA ILE A 283 3.82 3.76 6.76
C ILE A 283 3.12 3.75 5.41
N TYR A 284 1.87 3.30 5.40
CA TYR A 284 1.06 3.31 4.19
C TYR A 284 0.38 4.66 4.01
N TYR A 285 0.66 5.35 2.90
CA TYR A 285 0.05 6.65 2.61
C TYR A 285 -1.05 6.52 1.57
N ASP A 286 -2.15 7.20 1.84
CA ASP A 286 -3.22 7.45 0.90
C ASP A 286 -2.97 8.74 0.10
N PRO A 287 -2.76 8.68 -1.24
CA PRO A 287 -2.49 9.85 -2.11
C PRO A 287 -3.48 11.01 -2.00
N TYR A 288 -4.69 10.75 -1.51
CA TYR A 288 -5.79 11.71 -1.42
C TYR A 288 -6.04 12.23 -0.01
N ARG A 289 -5.45 11.62 1.01
CA ARG A 289 -5.78 11.93 2.43
C ARG A 289 -4.55 12.22 3.29
N ASP A 290 -3.42 11.61 2.99
CA ASP A 290 -2.32 11.45 3.95
C ASP A 290 -1.11 12.34 3.63
N TYR A 291 -1.35 13.59 3.28
CA TYR A 291 -0.28 14.55 2.95
C TYR A 291 0.70 14.81 4.11
N SER A 292 0.31 14.49 5.36
CA SER A 292 1.12 14.70 6.56
C SER A 292 1.62 13.42 7.24
N LYS A 293 1.11 12.23 6.88
CA LYS A 293 1.63 10.96 7.43
C LYS A 293 3.02 10.62 6.90
N PHE A 294 3.43 11.30 5.83
CA PHE A 294 4.66 11.07 5.08
C PHE A 294 5.81 11.93 5.61
N THR A 295 6.65 11.37 6.49
CA THR A 295 7.85 12.07 7.03
C THR A 295 9.16 11.38 6.69
N VAL A 296 9.14 10.05 6.51
CA VAL A 296 10.31 9.24 6.19
C VAL A 296 10.03 8.47 4.89
N PRO A 297 10.44 9.00 3.72
CA PRO A 297 10.14 8.42 2.41
C PRO A 297 10.51 6.94 2.28
N GLU A 298 11.66 6.56 2.83
CA GLU A 298 12.21 5.21 2.77
C GLU A 298 11.36 4.19 3.51
N MET A 299 10.57 4.66 4.48
CA MET A 299 9.66 3.87 5.30
C MET A 299 8.21 4.05 4.89
N ALA A 300 7.92 4.75 3.80
CA ALA A 300 6.56 5.03 3.36
C ALA A 300 6.25 4.34 2.04
N LYS A 301 5.07 3.73 1.91
CA LYS A 301 4.64 2.97 0.72
C LYS A 301 3.22 3.30 0.34
N HIS A 302 2.89 3.19 -0.95
CA HIS A 302 1.52 3.45 -1.40
C HIS A 302 0.53 2.51 -0.69
N PHE A 303 -0.59 3.03 -0.20
CA PHE A 303 -1.54 2.22 0.58
C PHE A 303 -2.08 1.00 -0.17
N GLY A 304 -2.05 0.99 -1.51
CA GLY A 304 -2.39 -0.18 -2.32
C GLY A 304 -1.63 -1.46 -1.94
N TYR A 305 -0.45 -1.33 -1.32
CA TYR A 305 0.35 -2.44 -0.81
C TYR A 305 0.16 -2.69 0.70
N GLY A 306 -0.82 -2.05 1.34
CA GLY A 306 -1.10 -2.11 2.78
C GLY A 306 -1.31 -3.53 3.32
N TYR A 307 -1.83 -4.42 2.48
CA TYR A 307 -2.08 -5.82 2.79
C TYR A 307 -0.79 -6.62 3.05
N GLN A 308 0.37 -6.12 2.59
CA GLN A 308 1.67 -6.76 2.78
C GLN A 308 2.19 -6.66 4.21
N ARG A 309 1.74 -5.63 4.96
CA ARG A 309 2.12 -5.39 6.36
C ARG A 309 3.64 -5.47 6.55
N GLU A 310 4.30 -4.67 5.73
CA GLU A 310 5.74 -4.70 5.55
C GLU A 310 6.45 -4.12 6.77
N VAL A 311 7.50 -4.82 7.21
CA VAL A 311 8.55 -4.31 8.09
C VAL A 311 9.79 -4.19 7.24
N ARG A 312 10.41 -3.01 7.28
CA ARG A 312 11.56 -2.68 6.45
C ARG A 312 12.77 -2.41 7.32
N VAL A 313 13.93 -2.84 6.83
CA VAL A 313 15.23 -2.27 7.21
C VAL A 313 15.74 -1.52 5.99
N ALA A 314 15.76 -0.20 6.04
CA ALA A 314 16.24 0.67 4.99
C ALA A 314 17.57 1.30 5.40
N PHE A 315 18.39 1.66 4.40
CA PHE A 315 19.63 2.38 4.61
C PHE A 315 19.61 3.60 3.70
N ARG A 316 19.58 4.78 4.32
CA ARG A 316 19.61 6.07 3.63
C ARG A 316 21.05 6.57 3.52
N PRO A 317 21.50 7.05 2.36
CA PRO A 317 22.82 7.64 2.25
C PRO A 317 22.85 9.02 2.91
N SER A 318 23.87 9.31 3.73
CA SER A 318 24.04 10.65 4.32
C SER A 318 24.40 11.72 3.27
N VAL A 319 24.95 11.29 2.13
CA VAL A 319 25.31 12.14 0.99
C VAL A 319 24.79 11.50 -0.29
N ARG A 320 24.21 12.31 -1.17
CA ARG A 320 23.66 11.82 -2.44
C ARG A 320 24.68 11.00 -3.22
N PRO A 321 24.38 9.74 -3.57
CA PRO A 321 25.25 8.91 -4.39
C PRO A 321 25.51 9.58 -5.75
N ARG A 322 26.77 9.55 -6.21
CA ARG A 322 27.18 10.09 -7.52
C ARG A 322 26.89 9.14 -8.68
N THR A 323 26.69 7.86 -8.36
CA THR A 323 26.39 6.79 -9.31
C THR A 323 25.13 6.06 -8.86
N PRO A 324 24.40 5.40 -9.79
CA PRO A 324 23.33 4.48 -9.45
C PRO A 324 23.81 3.42 -8.44
N LEU A 325 22.92 3.02 -7.54
CA LEU A 325 23.21 1.97 -6.56
C LEU A 325 23.06 0.61 -7.23
N GLU A 326 24.07 -0.23 -7.11
CA GLU A 326 24.01 -1.64 -7.50
C GLU A 326 23.59 -2.51 -6.31
N PRO A 327 22.92 -3.66 -6.53
CA PRO A 327 22.58 -4.58 -5.45
C PRO A 327 23.78 -4.97 -4.59
N LEU A 328 23.59 -4.90 -3.27
CA LEU A 328 24.63 -5.23 -2.31
C LEU A 328 24.43 -6.66 -1.78
N PHE A 329 25.47 -7.47 -1.85
CA PHE A 329 25.47 -8.83 -1.31
C PHE A 329 26.21 -8.87 0.01
N LEU A 330 25.54 -9.25 1.09
CA LEU A 330 26.08 -9.34 2.45
C LEU A 330 26.02 -10.77 2.97
N SER A 331 26.85 -11.07 3.96
CA SER A 331 26.73 -12.29 4.77
C SER A 331 26.61 -11.90 6.24
N ILE A 332 25.47 -12.19 6.87
CA ILE A 332 25.19 -11.87 8.29
C ILE A 332 25.45 -13.05 9.23
N GLY A 333 26.08 -14.10 8.69
CA GLY A 333 26.31 -15.37 9.35
C GLY A 333 25.03 -16.22 9.46
N PRO A 334 25.18 -17.50 9.81
CA PRO A 334 24.07 -18.45 9.89
C PRO A 334 22.92 -17.94 10.76
N MET A 335 21.70 -18.23 10.33
CA MET A 335 20.45 -17.82 10.99
C MET A 335 19.73 -18.99 11.69
N THR A 336 20.25 -20.20 11.59
CA THR A 336 19.61 -21.46 12.03
C THR A 336 19.25 -21.49 13.51
N ASP A 337 19.92 -20.69 14.35
CA ASP A 337 19.66 -20.63 15.79
C ASP A 337 18.48 -19.70 16.15
N TYR A 338 18.05 -18.80 15.26
CA TYR A 338 16.95 -17.86 15.51
C TYR A 338 15.92 -17.73 14.38
N ALA A 339 16.00 -18.56 13.35
CA ALA A 339 15.03 -18.60 12.27
C ALA A 339 14.72 -20.04 11.82
N ASP A 340 13.52 -20.24 11.27
CA ASP A 340 13.07 -21.50 10.65
C ASP A 340 12.87 -21.28 9.16
N LEU A 341 13.22 -22.28 8.35
CA LEU A 341 12.77 -22.37 6.96
C LEU A 341 11.53 -23.25 6.89
N VAL A 342 10.51 -22.76 6.21
CA VAL A 342 9.25 -23.44 5.94
C VAL A 342 9.04 -23.46 4.43
N THR A 343 8.58 -24.58 3.87
CA THR A 343 8.44 -24.78 2.42
C THR A 343 7.11 -25.46 2.10
N ILE A 344 6.66 -25.34 0.84
CA ILE A 344 5.54 -26.11 0.28
C ILE A 344 6.04 -27.44 -0.28
#